data_AF-A0A1H5U8S3-F1
#
_entry.id   AF-A0A1H5U8S3-F1
#
_cell.length_a   1.000
_cell.length_b   1.000
_cell.length_c   1.000
_cell.angle_alpha   90.00
_cell.angle_beta   90.00
_cell.angle_gamma   90.00
#
_symmetry.space_group_name_H-M   'P 1'
#
loop_
_entity.id
_entity.type
_entity.pdbx_description
1 polymer ?
#
loop_
_entity_poly.entity_id
_entity_poly.type
_entity_poly.pdbx_seq_one_letter_code
_entity_poly.pdbx_strand_id
1 'polypeptide(L)' 'MKSYLFTTSNGRGGVMLCDIDTLEEAVPYLQKRFDGVVRIEQGLELWTAEEGFGEFKPSSVEEALAASGESGGR' A
#
# COMPACT_ATOMS: atom_id res chain seq x y z
N MET A 1 12.43 13.70 -4.77
CA MET A 1 12.08 13.05 -3.48
C MET A 1 10.60 12.70 -3.39
N LYS A 2 10.30 11.41 -3.24
CA LYS A 2 8.96 10.82 -3.05
C LYS A 2 8.93 10.02 -1.75
N SER A 3 7.73 9.82 -1.21
CA SER A 3 7.49 8.95 -0.05
C SER A 3 6.80 7.65 -0.48
N TYR A 4 7.34 6.51 -0.05
CA TYR A 4 6.75 5.20 -0.26
C TYR A 4 6.40 4.57 1.08
N LEU A 5 5.15 4.15 1.27
CA LEU A 5 4.78 3.31 2.41
C LEU A 5 5.02 1.85 2.01
N PHE A 6 5.71 1.08 2.86
CA PHE A 6 5.90 -0.34 2.61
C PHE A 6 5.47 -1.17 3.82
N THR A 7 4.95 -2.37 3.54
CA THR A 7 4.57 -3.38 4.53
C THR A 7 5.29 -4.67 4.25
N THR A 8 5.71 -5.36 5.30
CA THR A 8 6.40 -6.64 5.26
C THR A 8 5.51 -7.77 5.78
N SER A 9 5.83 -9.01 5.43
CA SER A 9 5.04 -10.20 5.75
C SER A 9 4.85 -10.47 7.25
N ASN A 10 5.71 -9.90 8.10
CA ASN A 10 5.59 -10.01 9.55
C ASN A 10 4.72 -8.90 10.18
N GLY A 11 3.99 -8.14 9.36
CA GLY A 11 3.11 -7.05 9.80
C GLY A 11 3.83 -5.77 10.19
N ARG A 12 5.16 -5.70 10.05
CA ARG A 12 5.92 -4.44 10.19
C ARG A 12 5.91 -3.67 8.88
N GLY A 13 6.20 -2.38 8.95
CA GLY A 13 6.31 -1.51 7.79
C GLY A 13 6.96 -0.18 8.14
N GLY A 14 7.08 0.69 7.15
CA GLY A 14 7.63 2.01 7.34
C GLY A 14 7.42 2.93 6.14
N VAL A 15 7.74 4.19 6.32
CA VAL A 15 7.79 5.19 5.23
C VAL A 15 9.23 5.38 4.81
N MET A 16 9.48 5.36 3.50
CA MET A 16 10.78 5.62 2.90
C MET A 16 10.73 6.91 2.09
N LEU A 17 11.67 7.83 2.30
CA LEU A 17 11.85 9.06 1.51
C LEU A 17 13.09 8.93 0.61
N CYS A 18 12.92 8.78 -0.70
CA CYS A 18 14.02 8.65 -1.69
C CYS A 18 13.80 9.53 -2.91
N ASP A 19 14.85 9.71 -3.71
CA ASP A 19 14.80 10.31 -5.04
C ASP A 19 14.49 9.30 -6.15
N ILE A 20 13.67 8.28 -5.84
CA ILE A 20 13.11 7.38 -6.83
C ILE A 20 11.76 7.95 -7.26
N ASP A 21 11.58 8.18 -8.55
CA ASP A 21 10.43 8.92 -9.08
C ASP A 21 9.22 8.04 -9.41
N THR A 22 9.45 6.75 -9.67
CA THR A 22 8.41 5.79 -10.07
C THR A 22 8.25 4.64 -9.07
N LEU A 23 7.03 4.12 -8.95
CA LEU A 23 6.76 2.97 -8.11
C LEU A 23 7.50 1.72 -8.63
N GLU A 24 7.59 1.57 -9.94
CA GLU A 24 8.26 0.48 -10.64
C GLU A 24 9.74 0.38 -10.28
N GLU A 25 10.42 1.52 -10.10
CA GLU A 25 11.81 1.58 -9.64
C GLU A 25 11.92 1.40 -8.11
N ALA A 26 10.91 1.83 -7.36
CA ALA A 26 10.91 1.74 -5.90
C ALA A 26 10.73 0.30 -5.41
N VAL A 27 9.95 -0.53 -6.12
CA VAL A 27 9.70 -1.94 -5.77
C VAL A 27 10.99 -2.75 -5.61
N PRO A 28 11.84 -2.90 -6.63
CA PRO A 28 13.07 -3.68 -6.51
C PRO A 28 14.05 -3.07 -5.51
N TYR A 29 14.06 -1.74 -5.36
CA TYR A 29 14.88 -1.06 -4.35
C TYR A 29 14.46 -1.46 -2.91
N LEU A 30 13.17 -1.39 -2.61
CA LEU A 30 12.63 -1.69 -1.29
C LEU A 30 12.72 -3.18 -0.96
N GLN A 31 12.45 -4.06 -1.92
CA GLN A 31 12.63 -5.51 -1.75
C GLN A 31 14.08 -5.90 -1.44
N LYS A 32 15.05 -5.21 -2.04
CA LYS A 32 16.47 -5.44 -1.76
C LYS A 32 16.90 -4.92 -0.38
N ARG A 33 16.25 -3.85 0.09
CA ARG A 33 16.60 -3.18 1.34
C ARG A 33 15.93 -3.79 2.57
N PHE A 34 14.72 -4.29 2.41
CA PHE A 34 13.91 -4.81 3.50
C PHE A 34 13.40 -6.20 3.16
N ASP A 35 13.73 -7.17 4.02
CA ASP A 35 13.29 -8.54 3.81
C ASP A 35 11.78 -8.68 4.00
N GLY A 36 11.17 -9.43 3.10
CA GLY A 36 9.76 -9.79 3.18
C GLY A 36 8.80 -8.65 2.88
N VAL A 37 9.19 -7.62 2.10
CA VAL A 37 8.25 -6.61 1.59
C VAL A 37 7.17 -7.27 0.74
N VAL A 38 5.91 -7.09 1.13
CA VAL A 38 4.72 -7.66 0.48
C VAL A 38 3.82 -6.61 -0.17
N ARG A 39 3.96 -5.34 0.22
CA ARG A 39 3.15 -4.24 -0.31
C ARG A 39 3.92 -2.93 -0.27
N ILE A 40 3.80 -2.12 -1.32
CA ILE A 40 4.38 -0.78 -1.44
C ILE A 40 3.31 0.15 -2.02
N GLU A 41 3.15 1.34 -1.45
CA GLU A 41 2.14 2.33 -1.85
C GLU A 41 2.77 3.71 -2.06
N GLN A 42 2.27 4.44 -3.06
CA GLN A 42 2.58 5.84 -3.32
C GLN A 42 1.32 6.54 -3.82
N GLY A 43 0.72 7.41 -2.99
CA GLY A 43 -0.54 8.07 -3.37
C GLY A 43 -1.66 7.06 -3.61
N LEU A 44 -2.15 6.98 -4.85
CA LEU A 44 -3.13 5.98 -5.28
C LEU A 44 -2.50 4.80 -6.01
N GLU A 45 -1.19 4.78 -6.23
CA GLU A 45 -0.50 3.67 -6.88
C GLU A 45 -0.03 2.67 -5.83
N LEU A 46 -0.09 1.38 -6.16
CA LEU A 46 0.39 0.32 -5.27
C LEU A 46 1.01 -0.84 -6.03
N TRP A 47 1.87 -1.56 -5.33
CA TRP A 47 2.38 -2.86 -5.74
C TRP A 47 2.18 -3.85 -4.61
N THR A 48 1.71 -5.06 -4.92
CA THR A 48 1.70 -6.19 -3.97
C THR A 48 2.47 -7.39 -4.52
N ALA A 49 2.96 -8.23 -3.62
CA ALA A 49 3.63 -9.48 -3.98
C ALA A 49 2.70 -10.47 -4.69
N GLU A 50 1.38 -10.38 -4.48
CA GLU A 50 0.39 -11.30 -5.04
C GLU A 50 -0.18 -10.81 -6.39
N GLU A 51 -0.47 -9.52 -6.51
CA GLU A 51 -1.21 -8.96 -7.65
C GLU A 51 -0.34 -8.09 -8.56
N GLY A 52 0.88 -7.73 -8.14
CA GLY A 52 1.74 -6.82 -8.88
C GLY A 52 1.28 -5.38 -8.78
N PHE A 53 1.46 -4.59 -9.85
CA PHE A 53 1.11 -3.17 -9.89
C PHE A 53 -0.39 -2.96 -10.06
N GLY A 54 -0.92 -1.99 -9.32
CA GLY A 54 -2.33 -1.62 -9.37
C GLY A 54 -2.58 -0.22 -8.79
N GLU A 55 -3.87 0.10 -8.68
CA GLU A 55 -4.33 1.37 -8.13
C GLU A 55 -5.16 1.11 -6.86
N PHE A 56 -4.85 1.84 -5.81
CA PHE A 56 -5.60 1.85 -4.57
C PHE A 56 -6.78 2.78 -4.76
N LYS A 57 -7.97 2.18 -4.73
CA LYS A 57 -9.23 2.93 -4.76
C LYS A 57 -9.76 3.03 -3.34
N PRO A 58 -9.54 4.16 -2.64
CA PRO A 58 -10.17 4.35 -1.34
C PRO A 58 -11.68 4.32 -1.53
N SER A 59 -12.37 3.53 -0.71
CA SER A 59 -13.82 3.63 -0.60
C SER A 59 -14.18 5.03 -0.13
N SER A 60 -15.24 5.61 -0.70
CA SER A 60 -15.75 6.89 -0.22
C SER A 60 -16.20 6.74 1.23
N VAL A 61 -16.18 7.84 1.99
CA VAL A 61 -16.57 7.85 3.40
C VAL A 61 -18.01 7.32 3.55
N GLU A 62 -18.88 7.64 2.62
CA GLU A 62 -20.26 7.17 2.53
C GLU A 62 -20.33 5.64 2.36
N GLU A 63 -19.47 5.06 1.52
CA GLU A 63 -19.41 3.62 1.28
C GLU A 63 -18.86 2.87 2.50
N ALA A 64 -17.84 3.43 3.16
CA ALA A 64 -17.28 2.87 4.39
C ALA A 64 -18.30 2.89 5.55
N LEU A 65 -19.06 3.98 5.68
CA LEU A 65 -20.13 4.11 6.69
C LEU A 65 -21.29 3.15 6.39
N ALA A 66 -21.69 3.01 5.13
CA ALA A 66 -22.74 2.06 4.71
C ALA A 66 -22.35 0.60 5.04
N ALA A 67 -21.10 0.19 4.76
CA ALA A 67 -20.61 -1.14 5.09
C ALA A 67 -20.54 -1.42 6.60
N SER A 68 -20.35 -0.39 7.42
CA SER A 68 -20.36 -0.51 8.88
C SER A 68 -21.76 -0.54 9.51
N GLY A 69 -22.80 -0.15 8.74
CA GLY A 69 -24.18 0.00 9.22
C GLY A 69 -25.03 -1.29 9.22
N GLU A 70 -24.58 -2.38 8.59
CA GLU A 70 -25.37 -3.62 8.48
C GLU A 70 -25.24 -4.60 9.67
N SER A 71 -24.44 -4.28 10.70
CA SER A 71 -24.36 -5.08 11.94
C SER A 71 -25.20 -4.49 13.08
N GLY A 72 -26.49 -4.26 12.85
CA GLY A 72 -27.37 -3.68 13.86
C GLY A 72 -28.85 -3.76 13.54
N GLY A 73 -29.43 -4.95 13.40
CA GLY A 73 -30.87 -5.03 13.18
C GLY A 73 -31.48 -6.43 13.15
N ARG A 74 -31.88 -6.90 14.34
CA ARG A 74 -32.83 -7.99 14.70
C ARG A 74 -32.36 -9.44 14.59
#